data_AF-A0A3N2H598-F1
#
_entry.id   AF-A0A3N2H598-F1
#
_cell.length_a   1.000
_cell.length_b   1.000
_cell.length_c   1.000
_cell.angle_alpha   90.00
_cell.angle_beta   90.00
_cell.angle_gamma   90.00
#
_symmetry.space_group_name_H-M   'P 1'
#
loop_
_entity.id
_entity.type
_entity.pdbx_description
1 polymer ?
#
loop_
_entity_poly.entity_id
_entity_poly.type
_entity_poly.pdbx_seq_one_letter_code
_entity_poly.pdbx_strand_id
1 'polypeptide(L)'
;MFSAALPGGHRLDGLHGVGGNVLAYWDGANLVDTTQVRGSDGQPYERVTAGLCGAGRCAVAFEFGAHSAAVAALRVDTKITVVDTAVEGVAADVRDLNADGLPDAAVRQSTYEPSFALAPLYWVTYVQQDDHLVPTGCTTPVQAYEEAPITVATGACPTNV
;
A
#
# COMPACT_ATOMS: atom_id res chain seq x y z
N MET A 1 2.31 -8.63 11.51
CA MET A 1 2.03 -9.87 10.75
C MET A 1 0.69 -9.64 10.07
N PHE A 2 0.68 -9.58 8.75
CA PHE A 2 -0.52 -9.38 7.94
C PHE A 2 -1.06 -10.75 7.51
N SER A 3 -2.37 -10.93 7.54
CA SER A 3 -3.06 -12.08 6.96
C SER A 3 -4.44 -11.62 6.47
N ALA A 4 -4.73 -11.83 5.18
CA ALA A 4 -6.03 -11.59 4.59
C ALA A 4 -6.66 -12.90 4.13
N ALA A 5 -7.87 -13.17 4.61
CA ALA A 5 -8.69 -14.26 4.07
C ALA A 5 -9.17 -13.92 2.66
N LEU A 6 -9.15 -14.91 1.78
CA LEU A 6 -9.64 -14.83 0.42
C LEU A 6 -10.78 -15.85 0.24
N PRO A 7 -11.66 -15.68 -0.77
CA PRO A 7 -12.70 -16.65 -1.08
C PRO A 7 -12.14 -18.07 -1.25
N GLY A 8 -12.96 -19.10 -1.02
CA GLY A 8 -12.56 -20.49 -1.24
C GLY A 8 -11.62 -21.10 -0.21
N GLY A 9 -11.35 -20.42 0.93
CA GLY A 9 -10.44 -20.91 1.96
C GLY A 9 -8.97 -20.58 1.68
N HIS A 10 -8.73 -19.71 0.70
CA HIS A 10 -7.41 -19.17 0.41
C HIS A 10 -7.04 -18.05 1.40
N ARG A 11 -5.74 -17.73 1.50
CA ARG A 11 -5.27 -16.55 2.23
C ARG A 11 -3.98 -15.97 1.66
N LEU A 12 -3.78 -14.68 1.87
CA LEU A 12 -2.54 -13.97 1.59
C LEU A 12 -1.90 -13.52 2.90
N ASP A 13 -0.67 -13.96 3.16
CA ASP A 13 0.07 -13.63 4.37
C ASP A 13 1.28 -12.75 4.06
N GLY A 14 1.58 -11.80 4.93
CA GLY A 14 2.84 -11.06 4.94
C GLY A 14 3.80 -11.73 5.92
N LEU A 15 4.83 -12.40 5.40
CA LEU A 15 5.81 -13.14 6.18
C LEU A 15 7.10 -12.33 6.33
N HIS A 16 7.69 -12.39 7.53
CA HIS A 16 8.97 -11.77 7.86
C HIS A 16 10.00 -12.85 8.21
N GLY A 17 11.18 -12.82 7.61
CA GLY A 17 12.24 -13.79 7.87
C GLY A 17 13.65 -13.28 7.55
N VAL A 18 14.65 -14.11 7.84
CA VAL A 18 16.08 -13.79 7.69
C VAL A 18 16.48 -13.48 6.23
N GLY A 19 15.68 -13.92 5.25
CA GLY A 19 15.87 -13.66 3.82
C GLY A 19 15.07 -12.46 3.27
N GLY A 20 14.42 -11.68 4.14
CA GLY A 20 13.56 -10.57 3.76
C GLY A 20 12.08 -10.87 3.93
N ASN A 21 11.23 -9.95 3.45
CA ASN A 21 9.78 -10.05 3.60
C ASN A 21 9.19 -10.52 2.29
N VAL A 22 8.26 -11.45 2.40
CA VAL A 22 7.57 -12.04 1.25
C VAL A 22 6.08 -12.06 1.52
N LEU A 23 5.33 -11.94 0.44
CA LEU A 23 3.93 -12.31 0.43
C LEU A 23 3.83 -13.80 0.13
N ALA A 24 2.97 -14.50 0.85
CA ALA A 24 2.74 -15.92 0.69
C ALA A 24 1.25 -16.16 0.45
N TYR A 25 0.94 -16.81 -0.67
CA TYR A 25 -0.41 -17.21 -1.04
C TYR A 25 -0.63 -18.67 -0.69
N TRP A 26 -1.72 -18.94 0.02
CA TRP A 26 -2.04 -20.26 0.56
C TRP A 26 -3.40 -20.75 0.08
N ASP A 27 -3.48 -22.06 -0.12
CA ASP A 27 -4.72 -22.83 -0.25
C ASP A 27 -4.84 -23.78 0.94
N GLY A 28 -5.65 -23.39 1.93
CA GLY A 28 -5.71 -24.05 3.22
C GLY A 28 -4.35 -24.07 3.92
N ALA A 29 -3.71 -25.25 3.94
CA ALA A 29 -2.38 -25.46 4.53
C ALA A 29 -1.25 -25.50 3.48
N ASN A 30 -1.58 -25.51 2.20
CA ASN A 30 -0.61 -25.63 1.12
C ASN A 30 -0.13 -24.23 0.71
N LEU A 31 1.18 -24.03 0.68
CA LEU A 31 1.78 -22.84 0.08
C LEU A 31 1.69 -22.96 -1.44
N VAL A 32 1.00 -22.03 -2.08
CA VAL A 32 0.76 -22.01 -3.53
C VAL A 32 1.81 -21.17 -4.24
N ASP A 33 2.05 -19.95 -3.76
CA ASP A 33 2.98 -19.02 -4.37
C ASP A 33 3.61 -18.08 -3.34
N THR A 34 4.77 -17.54 -3.67
CA THR A 34 5.43 -16.50 -2.89
C THR A 34 5.99 -15.42 -3.79
N THR A 35 5.86 -14.16 -3.38
CA THR A 35 6.47 -13.06 -4.11
C THR A 35 7.12 -12.06 -3.18
N GLN A 36 8.17 -11.43 -3.67
CA GLN A 36 8.82 -10.32 -2.99
C GLN A 36 8.50 -9.05 -3.78
N VAL A 37 7.82 -8.11 -3.14
CA VAL A 37 7.53 -6.81 -3.73
C VAL A 37 8.77 -5.94 -3.62
N ARG A 38 9.12 -5.29 -4.74
CA ARG A 38 10.30 -4.44 -4.86
C ARG A 38 9.87 -2.99 -5.08
N GLY A 39 10.61 -2.08 -4.47
CA GLY A 39 10.44 -0.65 -4.68
C GLY A 39 10.96 -0.18 -6.02
N SER A 40 10.77 1.11 -6.25
CA SER A 40 11.22 1.80 -7.46
C SER A 40 12.75 1.73 -7.65
N ASP A 41 13.50 1.54 -6.57
CA ASP A 41 14.95 1.34 -6.54
C ASP A 41 15.39 -0.12 -6.81
N GLY A 42 14.43 -1.02 -7.04
CA GLY A 42 14.65 -2.45 -7.28
C GLY A 42 14.95 -3.26 -6.02
N GLN A 43 15.03 -2.63 -4.85
CA GLN A 43 15.24 -3.31 -3.57
C GLN A 43 13.90 -3.84 -3.03
N PRO A 44 13.92 -4.98 -2.32
CA PRO A 44 12.72 -5.50 -1.72
C PRO A 44 12.28 -4.65 -0.53
N TYR A 45 10.97 -4.47 -0.35
CA TYR A 45 10.46 -3.79 0.83
C TYR A 45 10.74 -4.58 2.13
N GLU A 46 10.97 -3.84 3.22
CA GLU A 46 11.55 -4.37 4.46
C GLU A 46 10.52 -4.88 5.47
N ARG A 47 9.24 -4.55 5.31
CA ARG A 47 8.20 -5.03 6.24
C ARG A 47 6.82 -4.86 5.64
N VAL A 48 5.98 -5.87 5.75
CA VAL A 48 4.54 -5.74 5.49
C VAL A 48 3.86 -5.19 6.75
N THR A 49 3.17 -4.07 6.62
CA THR A 49 2.51 -3.38 7.75
C THR A 49 1.01 -3.58 7.76
N ALA A 50 0.37 -3.59 6.59
CA ALA A 50 -1.06 -3.80 6.44
C ALA A 50 -1.38 -4.42 5.08
N GLY A 51 -2.60 -4.89 4.91
CA GLY A 51 -3.11 -5.36 3.64
C GLY A 51 -4.63 -5.48 3.68
N LEU A 52 -5.27 -5.26 2.54
CA LEU A 52 -6.70 -5.47 2.34
C LEU A 52 -6.91 -6.15 0.99
N CYS A 53 -7.86 -7.08 0.92
CA CYS A 53 -8.20 -7.78 -0.31
C CYS A 53 -9.71 -7.78 -0.55
N GLY A 54 -10.10 -7.67 -1.82
CA GLY A 54 -11.48 -7.73 -2.29
C GLY A 54 -11.53 -8.24 -3.74
N ALA A 55 -12.43 -9.18 -4.03
CA ALA A 55 -12.63 -9.76 -5.37
C ALA A 55 -11.34 -10.22 -6.11
N GLY A 56 -10.37 -10.79 -5.37
CA GLY A 56 -9.09 -11.25 -5.94
C GLY A 56 -8.07 -10.14 -6.20
N ARG A 57 -8.37 -8.91 -5.77
CA ARG A 57 -7.45 -7.76 -5.76
C ARG A 57 -6.98 -7.50 -4.34
N CYS A 58 -5.74 -7.13 -4.16
CA CYS A 58 -5.20 -6.76 -2.86
C CYS A 58 -4.39 -5.46 -2.96
N ALA A 59 -4.50 -4.60 -1.96
CA ALA A 59 -3.54 -3.54 -1.70
C ALA A 59 -2.75 -3.92 -0.44
N VAL A 60 -1.43 -3.89 -0.52
CA VAL A 60 -0.56 -4.26 0.61
C VAL A 60 0.38 -3.11 0.92
N ALA A 61 0.40 -2.69 2.18
CA ALA A 61 1.25 -1.63 2.68
C ALA A 61 2.57 -2.18 3.22
N PHE A 62 3.64 -1.43 2.98
CA PHE A 62 5.00 -1.76 3.38
C PHE A 62 5.69 -0.60 4.07
N GLU A 63 6.69 -0.91 4.90
CA GLU A 63 7.73 0.01 5.37
C GLU A 63 9.07 -0.38 4.74
N PHE A 64 9.91 0.61 4.44
CA PHE A 64 11.29 0.44 3.98
C PHE A 64 12.13 1.67 4.30
N GLY A 65 13.39 1.49 4.71
CA GLY A 65 14.19 2.58 5.23
C GLY A 65 13.60 3.24 6.48
N ALA A 66 14.22 4.33 6.95
CA ALA A 66 13.87 4.95 8.23
C ALA A 66 12.53 5.70 8.21
N HIS A 67 12.12 6.22 7.05
CA HIS A 67 10.95 7.11 6.92
C HIS A 67 10.26 6.92 5.58
N SER A 68 10.15 5.68 5.13
CA SER A 68 9.51 5.37 3.86
C SER A 68 8.55 4.21 3.97
N ALA A 69 7.48 4.32 3.21
CA ALA A 69 6.40 3.38 3.15
C ALA A 69 5.89 3.28 1.71
N ALA A 70 5.25 2.17 1.38
CA ALA A 70 4.70 1.95 0.06
C ALA A 70 3.36 1.24 0.12
N VAL A 71 2.57 1.34 -0.94
CA VAL A 71 1.46 0.41 -1.21
C VAL A 71 1.64 -0.21 -2.59
N ALA A 72 1.52 -1.53 -2.66
CA ALA A 72 1.49 -2.25 -3.93
C ALA A 72 0.10 -2.82 -4.20
N ALA A 73 -0.38 -2.67 -5.44
CA ALA A 73 -1.56 -3.36 -5.94
C ALA A 73 -1.18 -4.74 -6.48
N LEU A 74 -1.97 -5.73 -6.09
CA LEU A 74 -1.78 -7.13 -6.43
C LEU A 74 -3.07 -7.72 -6.99
N ARG A 75 -2.90 -8.69 -7.87
CA ARG A 75 -3.93 -9.66 -8.23
C ARG A 75 -3.54 -11.01 -7.67
N VAL A 76 -4.50 -11.68 -7.03
CA VAL A 76 -4.35 -13.01 -6.46
C VAL A 76 -5.41 -13.92 -7.05
N ASP A 77 -4.97 -14.88 -7.86
CA ASP A 77 -5.82 -15.92 -8.43
C ASP A 77 -5.25 -17.32 -8.16
N THR A 78 -4.47 -17.85 -9.10
CA THR A 78 -3.68 -19.07 -8.97
C THR A 78 -2.27 -18.78 -8.46
N LYS A 79 -1.86 -17.51 -8.50
CA LYS A 79 -0.57 -16.99 -8.04
C LYS A 79 -0.70 -15.53 -7.61
N ILE A 80 0.37 -14.99 -7.04
CA ILE A 80 0.48 -13.56 -6.74
C ILE A 80 1.05 -12.85 -7.97
N THR A 81 0.35 -11.82 -8.45
CA THR A 81 0.85 -10.92 -9.50
C THR A 81 0.87 -9.51 -8.95
N VAL A 82 2.05 -8.88 -8.91
CA VAL A 82 2.16 -7.43 -8.68
C VAL A 82 1.72 -6.75 -9.98
N VAL A 83 0.62 -6.01 -9.93
CA VAL A 83 -0.06 -5.52 -11.14
C VAL A 83 0.21 -4.04 -11.44
N ASP A 84 0.74 -3.30 -10.46
CA ASP A 84 1.13 -1.90 -10.63
C ASP A 84 2.49 -1.62 -9.99
N THR A 85 3.10 -0.51 -10.37
CA THR A 85 4.23 0.05 -9.63
C THR A 85 3.73 0.49 -8.26
N ALA A 86 4.45 0.14 -7.21
CA ALA A 86 4.08 0.56 -5.86
C ALA A 86 4.14 2.09 -5.72
N VAL A 87 3.17 2.65 -5.01
CA VAL A 87 3.13 4.08 -4.67
C VAL A 87 3.88 4.29 -3.36
N GLU A 88 4.92 5.12 -3.38
CA GLU A 88 5.85 5.30 -2.27
C GLU A 88 5.65 6.66 -1.59
N GLY A 89 5.91 6.74 -0.28
CA GLY A 89 5.85 7.96 0.52
C GLY A 89 6.45 7.73 1.90
N VAL A 90 6.02 8.51 2.89
CA VAL A 90 6.55 8.51 4.28
C VAL A 90 5.80 7.56 5.20
N ALA A 91 4.50 7.41 4.96
CA ALA A 91 3.62 6.47 5.66
C ALA A 91 2.57 5.97 4.67
N ALA A 92 2.01 4.80 4.93
CA ALA A 92 1.03 4.18 4.05
C ALA A 92 -0.07 3.50 4.86
N ASP A 93 -1.27 3.52 4.31
CA ASP A 93 -2.44 2.82 4.83
C ASP A 93 -3.25 2.23 3.66
N VAL A 94 -4.00 1.17 3.94
CA VAL A 94 -4.86 0.48 2.98
C VAL A 94 -6.23 0.26 3.59
N ARG A 95 -7.27 0.63 2.85
CA ARG A 95 -8.68 0.49 3.26
C ARG A 95 -9.58 0.65 2.04
N ASP A 96 -10.87 0.38 2.18
CA ASP A 96 -11.86 0.74 1.17
C ASP A 96 -12.30 2.20 1.39
N LEU A 97 -11.86 3.14 0.55
CA LEU A 97 -12.08 4.58 0.69
C LEU A 97 -13.34 5.07 -0.01
N ASN A 98 -13.81 4.34 -1.02
CA ASN A 98 -14.95 4.71 -1.86
C ASN A 98 -16.18 3.78 -1.64
N ALA A 99 -16.07 2.80 -0.75
CA ALA A 99 -17.09 1.81 -0.40
C ALA A 99 -17.49 0.88 -1.56
N ASP A 100 -16.57 0.57 -2.48
CA ASP A 100 -16.80 -0.34 -3.59
C ASP A 100 -16.42 -1.81 -3.30
N GLY A 101 -15.87 -2.08 -2.11
CA GLY A 101 -15.43 -3.40 -1.68
C GLY A 101 -14.07 -3.83 -2.23
N LEU A 102 -13.38 -2.95 -2.96
CA LEU A 102 -12.00 -3.13 -3.39
C LEU A 102 -11.03 -2.39 -2.45
N PRO A 103 -9.76 -2.84 -2.40
CA PRO A 103 -8.79 -2.23 -1.52
C PRO A 103 -8.16 -0.99 -2.16
N ASP A 104 -8.34 0.15 -1.52
CA ASP A 104 -7.73 1.43 -1.89
C ASP A 104 -6.47 1.72 -1.05
N ALA A 105 -5.77 2.80 -1.39
CA ALA A 105 -4.54 3.20 -0.74
C ALA A 105 -4.57 4.67 -0.29
N ALA A 106 -3.93 4.95 0.84
CA ALA A 106 -3.53 6.29 1.23
C ALA A 106 -2.03 6.31 1.50
N VAL A 107 -1.32 7.24 0.86
CA VAL A 107 0.13 7.40 1.03
C VAL A 107 0.43 8.82 1.49
N ARG A 108 1.12 8.95 2.62
CA ARG A 108 1.52 10.24 3.18
C ARG A 108 2.76 10.74 2.48
N GLN A 109 2.73 11.98 2.01
CA GLN A 109 3.81 12.67 1.33
C GLN A 109 4.28 13.87 2.15
N SER A 110 5.50 14.31 1.82
CA SER A 110 6.07 15.55 2.32
C SER A 110 6.05 16.60 1.23
N THR A 111 5.80 17.85 1.61
CA THR A 111 6.00 19.00 0.72
C THR A 111 7.48 19.36 0.53
N TYR A 112 8.39 18.73 1.29
CA TYR A 112 9.84 18.94 1.30
C TYR A 112 10.34 20.35 1.68
N GLU A 113 9.48 21.35 1.75
CA GLU A 113 9.82 22.71 2.15
C GLU A 113 9.44 23.01 3.62
N PRO A 114 10.34 23.57 4.44
CA PRO A 114 11.72 23.99 4.14
C PRO A 114 12.76 22.85 4.22
N SER A 115 12.38 21.69 4.75
CA SER A 115 13.16 20.45 4.69
C SER A 115 12.24 19.27 4.98
N PHE A 116 12.65 18.04 4.63
CA PHE A 116 11.86 16.84 4.92
C PHE A 116 11.38 16.74 6.38
N ALA A 117 12.21 17.15 7.34
CA ALA A 117 11.92 17.06 8.78
C ALA A 117 10.95 18.14 9.29
N LEU A 118 10.79 19.25 8.57
CA LEU A 118 9.99 20.41 8.99
C LEU A 118 8.85 20.73 8.01
N ALA A 119 8.75 19.96 6.93
CA ALA A 119 7.79 20.20 5.88
C ALA A 119 6.39 19.75 6.32
N PRO A 120 5.35 20.54 5.99
CA PRO A 120 3.99 20.05 6.05
C PRO A 120 3.83 18.73 5.31
N LEU A 121 3.06 17.82 5.91
CA LEU A 121 2.74 16.51 5.35
C LEU A 121 1.28 16.51 4.88
N TYR A 122 1.00 15.71 3.86
CA TYR A 122 -0.35 15.52 3.32
C TYR A 122 -0.54 14.06 2.91
N TRP A 123 -1.78 13.62 2.77
CA TRP A 123 -2.11 12.31 2.24
C TRP A 123 -2.52 12.42 0.79
N VAL A 124 -1.99 11.55 -0.07
CA VAL A 124 -2.53 11.25 -1.40
C VAL A 124 -3.39 10.01 -1.25
N THR A 125 -4.62 10.04 -1.74
CA THR A 125 -5.46 8.84 -1.81
C THR A 125 -5.51 8.30 -3.23
N TYR A 126 -5.61 6.98 -3.35
CA TYR A 126 -5.70 6.25 -4.61
C TYR A 126 -6.83 5.25 -4.52
N VAL A 127 -7.63 5.15 -5.56
CA VAL A 127 -8.66 4.10 -5.66
C VAL A 127 -8.20 2.98 -6.57
N GLN A 128 -8.55 1.74 -6.24
CA GLN A 128 -8.29 0.60 -7.10
C GLN A 128 -9.20 0.67 -8.33
N GLN A 129 -8.61 0.81 -9.51
CA GLN A 129 -9.32 0.72 -10.77
C GLN A 129 -8.60 -0.26 -11.68
N ASP A 130 -9.31 -1.31 -12.07
CA ASP A 130 -8.71 -2.45 -12.74
C ASP A 130 -7.48 -2.94 -11.97
N ASP A 131 -6.32 -2.95 -12.61
CA ASP A 131 -5.04 -3.43 -12.09
C ASP A 131 -4.16 -2.29 -11.53
N HIS A 132 -4.72 -1.08 -11.33
CA HIS A 132 -3.96 0.13 -10.97
C HIS A 132 -4.47 0.85 -9.72
N LEU A 133 -3.56 1.56 -9.04
CA LEU A 133 -3.90 2.55 -8.02
C LEU A 133 -4.00 3.94 -8.65
N VAL A 134 -5.23 4.39 -8.88
CA VAL A 134 -5.50 5.67 -9.56
C VAL A 134 -5.62 6.80 -8.53
N PRO A 135 -4.78 7.85 -8.60
CA PRO A 135 -4.83 8.95 -7.62
C PRO A 135 -6.16 9.70 -7.71
N THR A 136 -6.76 9.98 -6.57
CA THR A 136 -8.02 10.75 -6.46
C THR A 136 -7.82 12.20 -6.05
N GLY A 137 -6.77 12.48 -5.29
CA GLY A 137 -6.45 13.82 -4.81
C GLY A 137 -5.68 13.77 -3.50
N CYS A 138 -5.55 14.94 -2.87
CA CYS A 138 -4.77 15.13 -1.66
C CYS A 138 -5.55 15.81 -0.53
N THR A 139 -5.15 15.52 0.71
CA THR A 139 -5.53 16.34 1.86
C THR A 139 -4.75 17.66 1.87
N THR A 140 -5.25 18.65 2.61
CA THR A 140 -4.52 19.89 2.84
C THR A 140 -3.26 19.60 3.66
N PRO A 141 -2.08 20.10 3.26
CA PRO A 141 -0.86 19.91 4.03
C PRO A 141 -0.95 20.50 5.44
N VAL A 142 -0.49 19.74 6.43
CA VAL A 142 -0.47 20.15 7.84
C VAL A 142 0.86 19.82 8.51
N GLN A 143 1.23 20.63 9.49
CA GLN A 143 2.44 20.41 10.32
C GLN A 143 2.21 19.36 11.43
N ALA A 144 0.96 19.19 11.85
CA ALA A 144 0.60 18.24 12.89
C ALA A 144 0.53 16.80 12.34
N TYR A 145 0.48 15.83 13.26
CA TYR A 145 0.07 14.47 12.90
C TYR A 145 -1.40 14.49 12.42
N GLU A 146 -1.66 13.77 11.33
CA GLU A 146 -2.99 13.54 10.80
C GLU A 146 -3.10 12.05 10.46
N GLU A 147 -4.18 11.41 10.91
CA GLU A 147 -4.47 10.02 10.57
C GLU A 147 -4.73 9.84 9.08
N ALA A 148 -4.57 8.61 8.58
CA ALA A 148 -4.91 8.30 7.20
C ALA A 148 -6.41 8.56 6.92
N PRO A 149 -6.77 9.21 5.79
CA PRO A 149 -8.14 9.50 5.43
C PRO A 149 -9.03 8.25 5.43
N ILE A 150 -10.27 8.36 5.91
CA ILE A 150 -11.28 7.29 5.83
C ILE A 150 -12.18 7.39 4.59
N THR A 151 -11.96 8.40 3.76
CA THR A 151 -12.67 8.65 2.50
C THR A 151 -11.69 9.20 1.48
N VAL A 152 -12.04 9.14 0.19
CA VAL A 152 -11.20 9.70 -0.88
C VAL A 152 -10.94 11.20 -0.65
N ALA A 153 -9.69 11.60 -0.75
CA ALA A 153 -9.32 13.00 -0.85
C ALA A 153 -9.53 13.50 -2.29
N THR A 154 -9.99 14.73 -2.43
CA THR A 154 -10.32 15.35 -3.73
C THR A 154 -9.64 16.72 -3.92
N GLY A 155 -8.82 17.13 -2.95
CA GLY A 155 -8.07 18.38 -3.02
C GLY A 155 -6.94 18.31 -4.05
N ALA A 156 -6.50 19.47 -4.51
CA ALA A 156 -5.33 19.57 -5.37
C ALA A 156 -4.08 19.12 -4.60
N CYS A 157 -3.29 18.24 -5.21
CA CYS A 157 -2.02 17.83 -4.66
C CYS A 157 -0.99 18.96 -4.78
N PRO A 158 -0.21 19.23 -3.72
CA PRO A 158 0.94 20.13 -3.82
C PRO A 158 1.82 19.71 -5.00
N THR A 159 2.15 20.66 -5.87
CA THR A 159 3.21 20.47 -6.84
C THR A 159 4.52 20.60 -6.08
N ASN A 160 5.22 19.48 -5.88
CA ASN A 160 6.59 19.54 -5.38
C ASN A 160 7.39 20.48 -6.29
N VAL A 161 8.01 21.50 -5.70
CA VAL A 161 8.95 22.39 -6.39
C VAL A 161 10.31 21.71 -6.52
#